data_AF-A0A6H0HBK8-F1
#
_entry.id   AF-A0A6H0HBK8-F1
#
_cell.length_a   1.000
_cell.length_b   1.000
_cell.length_c   1.000
_cell.angle_alpha   90.00
_cell.angle_beta   90.00
_cell.angle_gamma   90.00
#
_symmetry.space_group_name_H-M   'P 1'
#
loop_
_entity.id
_entity.type
_entity.pdbx_description
1 polymer ?
#
loop_
_entity_poly.entity_id
_entity_poly.type
_entity_poly.pdbx_seq_one_letter_code
_entity_poly.pdbx_strand_id
1 'polypeptide(L)'
;MIDIYTNRPKKYKIAALIVAAGVGSRCSNTIPKQYMTLADKPVLSHAVKKLLTNQYIDYVRVIINRNHEDFYRETIDSLHNYYLSEAVHSFQYVTLKSRKKEEWIPVSSTGMKGRVDTKLLSPVYGGKSRQNSVKLGLESLQKINPDFVVIHDACRPFVSNTLINNLARSMINNQHTGVVPAIEVEDTISLVNDDLIESTIPRERLRAIQTPQIFNFKELLSYHRSNKEFTDDSSLMVEHKKRVVVTRGEKINFKLTTKEDINMAKLLLDEPKYRVGTGYDIHRFIKAQGKAKSFIKICGVEIEYDMEIEAHSDGDVAIHAVVDAILGALGCGDIGAHFPPSFPEWKDRNSSHFLDFAAKKAKEKGYSVSNLDITIVCEEPKISPYKVAMKKFISKTLEIDSEFVNVKATTTEKLGSIGRNEGILAHASVLLYKIAPLHN
;
A
#
# COMPACT_ATOMS: atom_id res chain seq x y z
N MET A 1 -3.24 -33.90 -5.80
CA MET A 1 -2.25 -33.00 -6.44
C MET A 1 -2.16 -31.71 -5.65
N ILE A 2 -1.00 -31.47 -5.03
CA ILE A 2 -0.65 -30.22 -4.35
C ILE A 2 -0.11 -29.27 -5.43
N ASP A 3 -0.58 -28.03 -5.43
CA ASP A 3 -0.02 -26.99 -6.29
C ASP A 3 1.33 -26.54 -5.71
N ILE A 4 2.42 -26.82 -6.42
CA ILE A 4 3.80 -26.64 -5.98
C ILE A 4 4.18 -25.17 -5.71
N TYR A 5 3.34 -24.20 -6.13
CA TYR A 5 3.54 -22.78 -5.85
C TYR A 5 2.72 -22.25 -4.66
N THR A 6 1.65 -22.94 -4.24
CA THR A 6 0.73 -22.45 -3.18
C THR A 6 0.52 -23.43 -2.03
N ASN A 7 1.09 -24.63 -2.11
CA ASN A 7 0.97 -25.70 -1.11
C ASN A 7 -0.50 -26.01 -0.72
N ARG A 8 -1.44 -25.79 -1.64
CA ARG A 8 -2.89 -25.94 -1.41
C ARG A 8 -3.38 -27.32 -1.87
N PRO A 9 -4.14 -28.06 -1.04
CA PRO A 9 -4.98 -29.15 -1.55
C PRO A 9 -6.15 -28.54 -2.36
N LYS A 10 -6.11 -28.68 -3.69
CA LYS A 10 -7.09 -28.16 -4.68
C LYS A 10 -8.52 -28.73 -4.55
N LYS A 11 -8.92 -29.29 -3.41
CA LYS A 11 -10.20 -29.99 -3.26
C LYS A 11 -11.41 -29.07 -3.03
N TYR A 12 -11.25 -27.97 -2.29
CA TYR A 12 -12.38 -27.14 -1.86
C TYR A 12 -12.38 -25.76 -2.51
N LYS A 13 -13.54 -25.34 -3.02
CA LYS A 13 -13.81 -23.98 -3.53
C LYS A 13 -14.35 -23.10 -2.40
N ILE A 14 -13.75 -21.92 -2.22
CA ILE A 14 -14.15 -20.97 -1.18
C ILE A 14 -14.50 -19.63 -1.83
N ALA A 15 -15.72 -19.16 -1.59
CA ALA A 15 -16.16 -17.82 -1.97
C ALA A 15 -16.23 -16.90 -0.75
N ALA A 16 -15.95 -15.62 -0.91
CA ALA A 16 -16.12 -14.60 0.10
C ALA A 16 -17.24 -13.63 -0.30
N LEU A 17 -18.13 -13.33 0.64
CA LEU A 17 -19.16 -12.31 0.56
C LEU A 17 -18.78 -11.17 1.51
N ILE A 18 -18.61 -9.97 0.95
CA ILE A 18 -18.38 -8.75 1.72
C ILE A 18 -19.70 -7.99 1.83
N VAL A 19 -20.21 -7.83 3.06
CA VAL A 19 -21.48 -7.17 3.33
C VAL A 19 -21.25 -5.65 3.45
N ALA A 20 -21.64 -4.91 2.43
CA ALA A 20 -21.44 -3.47 2.26
C ALA A 20 -22.75 -2.70 1.94
N ALA A 21 -23.92 -3.31 2.20
CA ALA A 21 -25.22 -2.73 1.87
C ALA A 21 -25.83 -1.81 2.95
N GLY A 22 -25.21 -1.75 4.12
CA GLY A 22 -25.68 -0.89 5.22
C GLY A 22 -25.49 0.60 4.91
N VAL A 23 -26.42 1.43 5.39
CA VAL A 23 -26.37 2.90 5.26
C VAL A 23 -25.59 3.58 6.39
N GLY A 24 -25.30 2.87 7.48
CA GLY A 24 -24.39 3.35 8.52
C GLY A 24 -24.93 4.45 9.44
N SER A 25 -26.23 4.46 9.73
CA SER A 25 -26.96 5.52 10.49
C SER A 25 -26.32 6.00 11.81
N ARG A 26 -25.48 5.19 12.46
CA ARG A 26 -24.77 5.54 13.71
C ARG A 26 -23.56 6.46 13.52
N CYS A 27 -23.08 6.64 12.29
CA CYS A 27 -22.13 7.68 11.93
C CYS A 27 -22.88 8.68 11.07
N SER A 28 -23.22 9.84 11.61
CA SER A 28 -23.99 10.91 10.98
C SER A 28 -23.23 11.58 9.82
N ASN A 29 -22.84 10.80 8.81
CA ASN A 29 -22.05 11.25 7.66
C ASN A 29 -22.88 11.16 6.38
N THR A 30 -22.61 12.07 5.45
CA THR A 30 -23.18 12.07 4.09
C THR A 30 -22.67 10.89 3.25
N ILE A 31 -21.46 10.40 3.54
CA ILE A 31 -20.83 9.25 2.88
C ILE A 31 -20.99 8.00 3.77
N PRO A 32 -21.48 6.86 3.23
CA PRO A 32 -21.57 5.61 3.99
C PRO A 32 -20.19 5.15 4.47
N LYS A 33 -20.10 4.64 5.70
CA LYS A 33 -18.82 4.34 6.39
C LYS A 33 -17.85 3.48 5.57
N GLN A 34 -18.37 2.48 4.88
CA GLN A 34 -17.58 1.58 4.04
C GLN A 34 -16.91 2.29 2.85
N TYR A 35 -17.34 3.50 2.50
CA TYR A 35 -16.74 4.32 1.45
C TYR A 35 -15.98 5.54 1.98
N MET A 36 -15.92 5.73 3.31
CA MET A 36 -15.07 6.76 3.89
C MET A 36 -13.60 6.46 3.63
N THR A 37 -12.81 7.52 3.48
CA THR A 37 -11.37 7.43 3.25
C THR A 37 -10.62 7.08 4.54
N LEU A 38 -9.75 6.08 4.44
CA LEU A 38 -8.83 5.59 5.46
C LEU A 38 -7.48 5.27 4.80
N ALA A 39 -6.42 5.99 5.16
CA ALA A 39 -5.14 5.97 4.45
C ALA A 39 -5.30 6.15 2.93
N ASP A 40 -5.99 7.22 2.53
CA ASP A 40 -6.26 7.64 1.14
C ASP A 40 -7.06 6.62 0.30
N LYS A 41 -7.68 5.63 0.94
CA LYS A 41 -8.47 4.59 0.26
C LYS A 41 -9.81 4.36 0.96
N PRO A 42 -10.89 4.03 0.24
CA PRO A 42 -12.16 3.69 0.87
C PRO A 42 -12.01 2.52 1.85
N VAL A 43 -12.67 2.54 3.00
CA VAL A 43 -12.64 1.44 4.00
C VAL A 43 -12.88 0.06 3.34
N LEU A 44 -13.84 -0.03 2.44
CA LEU A 44 -14.18 -1.24 1.69
C LEU A 44 -12.99 -1.78 0.88
N SER A 45 -12.15 -0.90 0.34
CA SER A 45 -11.01 -1.30 -0.50
C SER A 45 -10.02 -2.18 0.28
N HIS A 46 -9.82 -1.89 1.57
CA HIS A 46 -8.93 -2.66 2.45
C HIS A 46 -9.47 -4.09 2.66
N ALA A 47 -10.76 -4.23 2.93
CA ALA A 47 -11.41 -5.53 3.09
C ALA A 47 -11.40 -6.35 1.78
N VAL A 48 -11.71 -5.72 0.65
CA VAL A 48 -11.67 -6.35 -0.68
C VAL A 48 -10.27 -6.82 -1.03
N LYS A 49 -9.25 -5.96 -0.88
CA LYS A 49 -7.84 -6.27 -1.15
C LYS A 49 -7.37 -7.49 -0.35
N LYS A 50 -7.69 -7.56 0.94
CA LYS A 50 -7.28 -8.68 1.80
C LYS A 50 -7.88 -10.01 1.35
N LEU A 51 -9.16 -10.03 0.96
CA LEU A 51 -9.82 -11.25 0.51
C LEU A 51 -9.39 -11.68 -0.90
N LEU A 52 -9.18 -10.75 -1.82
CA LEU A 52 -8.72 -11.06 -3.18
C LEU A 52 -7.30 -11.66 -3.20
N THR A 53 -6.40 -11.09 -2.39
CA THR A 53 -5.00 -11.53 -2.30
C THR A 53 -4.81 -12.80 -1.48
N ASN A 54 -5.85 -13.28 -0.78
CA ASN A 54 -5.73 -14.48 0.02
C ASN A 54 -5.72 -15.75 -0.86
N GLN A 55 -4.80 -16.66 -0.57
CA GLN A 55 -4.58 -17.89 -1.34
C GLN A 55 -5.69 -18.94 -1.23
N TYR A 56 -6.51 -18.91 -0.17
CA TYR A 56 -7.63 -19.84 0.01
C TYR A 56 -8.91 -19.37 -0.67
N ILE A 57 -9.03 -18.07 -0.97
CA ILE A 57 -10.25 -17.48 -1.55
C ILE A 57 -10.18 -17.55 -3.07
N ASP A 58 -11.18 -18.19 -3.67
CA ASP A 58 -11.30 -18.37 -5.12
C ASP A 58 -12.18 -17.30 -5.75
N TYR A 59 -13.19 -16.82 -5.02
CA TYR A 59 -14.12 -15.80 -5.50
C TYR A 59 -14.41 -14.78 -4.40
N VAL A 60 -14.54 -13.51 -4.76
CA VAL A 60 -14.99 -12.44 -3.87
C VAL A 60 -16.18 -11.76 -4.52
N ARG A 61 -17.24 -11.53 -3.76
CA ARG A 61 -18.40 -10.75 -4.20
C ARG A 61 -18.79 -9.77 -3.13
N VAL A 62 -19.05 -8.53 -3.56
CA VAL A 62 -19.49 -7.47 -2.65
C VAL A 62 -20.99 -7.30 -2.77
N ILE A 63 -21.66 -7.23 -1.63
CA ILE A 63 -23.10 -6.97 -1.52
C ILE A 63 -23.25 -5.49 -1.19
N ILE A 64 -23.79 -4.69 -2.13
CA ILE A 64 -23.87 -3.23 -2.01
C ILE A 64 -25.30 -2.76 -1.86
N ASN A 65 -25.49 -1.53 -1.36
CA ASN A 65 -26.76 -0.86 -1.49
C ASN A 65 -26.89 -0.38 -2.95
N ARG A 66 -28.09 -0.46 -3.53
CA ARG A 66 -28.33 0.02 -4.90
C ARG A 66 -27.96 1.49 -5.06
N ASN A 67 -28.18 2.31 -4.04
CA ASN A 67 -27.87 3.73 -4.07
C ASN A 67 -26.37 4.03 -3.91
N HIS A 68 -25.52 3.02 -3.69
CA HIS A 68 -24.08 3.18 -3.49
C HIS A 68 -23.26 2.67 -4.69
N GLU A 69 -23.88 2.51 -5.86
CA GLU A 69 -23.22 1.92 -7.03
C GLU A 69 -22.04 2.77 -7.53
N ASP A 70 -22.17 4.10 -7.51
CA ASP A 70 -21.09 5.01 -7.88
C ASP A 70 -19.90 4.92 -6.91
N PHE A 71 -20.17 5.01 -5.60
CA PHE A 71 -19.13 4.83 -4.57
C PHE A 71 -18.41 3.48 -4.69
N TYR A 72 -19.16 2.42 -5.00
CA TYR A 72 -18.58 1.09 -5.20
C TYR A 72 -17.68 1.05 -6.43
N ARG A 73 -18.13 1.61 -7.56
CA ARG A 73 -17.36 1.67 -8.81
C ARG A 73 -16.04 2.40 -8.60
N GLU A 74 -16.08 3.60 -8.01
CA GLU A 74 -14.88 4.38 -7.67
C GLU A 74 -13.92 3.60 -6.76
N THR A 75 -14.47 2.87 -5.78
CA THR A 75 -13.68 2.02 -4.88
C THR A 75 -12.93 0.92 -5.64
N ILE A 76 -13.60 0.21 -6.55
CA ILE A 76 -12.97 -0.88 -7.31
C ILE A 76 -11.99 -0.35 -8.36
N ASP A 77 -12.30 0.78 -9.02
CA ASP A 77 -11.41 1.40 -9.99
C ASP A 77 -10.09 1.84 -9.33
N SER A 78 -10.16 2.41 -8.11
CA SER A 78 -8.97 2.77 -7.34
C SER A 78 -8.11 1.55 -6.97
N LEU A 79 -8.72 0.40 -6.72
CA LEU A 79 -8.00 -0.86 -6.47
C LEU A 79 -7.29 -1.36 -7.72
N HIS A 80 -7.95 -1.36 -8.88
CA HIS A 80 -7.32 -1.80 -10.13
C HIS A 80 -6.09 -0.97 -10.49
N ASN A 81 -6.18 0.36 -10.36
CA ASN A 81 -5.05 1.25 -10.61
C ASN A 81 -3.86 0.96 -9.68
N TYR A 82 -4.12 0.62 -8.42
CA TYR A 82 -3.09 0.22 -7.46
C TYR A 82 -2.40 -1.11 -7.83
N TYR A 83 -3.15 -2.11 -8.31
CA TYR A 83 -2.54 -3.38 -8.74
C TYR A 83 -1.72 -3.22 -10.02
N LEU A 84 -2.17 -2.38 -10.95
CA LEU A 84 -1.40 -2.03 -12.14
C LEU A 84 -0.09 -1.32 -11.76
N SER A 85 -0.09 -0.43 -10.78
CA SER A 85 1.15 0.23 -10.33
C SER A 85 2.10 -0.71 -9.59
N GLU A 86 1.63 -1.61 -8.72
CA GLU A 86 2.51 -2.59 -8.04
C GLU A 86 3.05 -3.68 -8.99
N ALA A 87 2.27 -4.11 -9.99
CA ALA A 87 2.76 -5.05 -11.00
C ALA A 87 3.88 -4.43 -11.87
N VAL A 88 3.81 -3.12 -12.13
CA VAL A 88 4.89 -2.35 -12.78
C VAL A 88 6.07 -2.11 -11.84
N HIS A 89 5.91 -2.26 -10.53
CA HIS A 89 6.99 -2.03 -9.54
C HIS A 89 7.69 -3.31 -9.05
N SER A 90 7.23 -4.49 -9.48
CA SER A 90 7.78 -5.80 -9.10
C SER A 90 8.68 -6.41 -10.19
N PHE A 91 9.49 -5.58 -10.86
CA PHE A 91 10.57 -6.07 -11.71
C PHE A 91 11.68 -6.69 -10.86
N GLN A 92 11.65 -8.01 -10.68
CA GLN A 92 12.84 -8.77 -10.28
C GLN A 92 13.60 -9.20 -11.54
N TYR A 93 14.87 -8.82 -11.62
CA TYR A 93 15.80 -9.32 -12.63
C TYR A 93 16.18 -10.77 -12.26
N VAL A 94 15.88 -11.73 -13.14
CA VAL A 94 16.28 -13.13 -12.95
C VAL A 94 17.19 -13.55 -14.07
N THR A 95 18.43 -13.93 -13.75
CA THR A 95 19.38 -14.52 -14.70
C THR A 95 19.01 -16.00 -14.91
N LEU A 96 18.47 -16.35 -16.07
CA LEU A 96 18.25 -17.75 -16.44
C LEU A 96 19.54 -18.34 -17.02
N LYS A 97 20.23 -19.20 -16.25
CA LYS A 97 21.30 -20.05 -16.80
C LYS A 97 20.70 -21.17 -17.65
N SER A 98 20.55 -20.94 -18.96
CA SER A 98 20.43 -22.03 -19.93
C SER A 98 21.48 -21.86 -21.04
N ARG A 99 22.07 -22.99 -21.46
CA ARG A 99 23.28 -23.05 -22.28
C ARG A 99 23.05 -22.42 -23.67
N LYS A 100 23.94 -21.49 -24.04
CA LYS A 100 24.17 -20.89 -25.38
C LYS A 100 23.19 -19.80 -25.87
N LYS A 101 22.99 -18.74 -25.06
CA LYS A 101 22.93 -17.32 -25.48
C LYS A 101 22.54 -16.49 -24.26
N GLU A 102 23.35 -15.51 -23.91
CA GLU A 102 22.94 -14.46 -22.97
C GLU A 102 22.09 -13.45 -23.75
N GLU A 103 20.77 -13.56 -23.64
CA GLU A 103 19.84 -12.55 -24.15
C GLU A 103 19.13 -11.87 -22.97
N TRP A 104 19.21 -10.55 -22.95
CA TRP A 104 18.55 -9.67 -22.00
C TRP A 104 17.11 -9.49 -22.44
N ILE A 105 16.20 -10.20 -21.78
CA ILE A 105 14.77 -10.06 -22.03
C ILE A 105 14.23 -9.27 -20.83
N PRO A 106 13.75 -8.02 -20.99
CA PRO A 106 12.91 -7.44 -19.94
C PRO A 106 11.80 -8.45 -19.66
N VAL A 107 11.36 -8.61 -18.41
CA VAL A 107 10.15 -9.40 -18.14
C VAL A 107 8.99 -8.62 -18.76
N SER A 108 8.85 -8.74 -20.08
CA SER A 108 7.77 -8.13 -20.82
C SER A 108 6.52 -8.79 -20.29
N SER A 109 5.53 -7.95 -20.09
CA SER A 109 4.14 -8.23 -19.75
C SER A 109 3.40 -9.16 -20.74
N THR A 110 4.11 -10.08 -21.41
CA THR A 110 3.55 -11.21 -22.17
C THR A 110 2.95 -12.23 -21.21
N GLY A 111 1.82 -11.83 -20.61
CA GLY A 111 1.00 -12.63 -19.69
C GLY A 111 -0.01 -11.80 -18.89
N MET A 112 0.22 -10.49 -18.71
CA MET A 112 -0.64 -9.60 -17.94
C MET A 112 -1.20 -8.45 -18.80
N LYS A 113 -1.79 -8.77 -19.94
CA LYS A 113 -2.79 -7.88 -20.55
C LYS A 113 -4.09 -8.00 -19.72
N GLY A 114 -4.39 -6.97 -18.92
CA GLY A 114 -5.75 -6.62 -18.50
C GLY A 114 -6.67 -7.76 -18.04
N ARG A 115 -6.22 -8.66 -17.16
CA ARG A 115 -7.16 -9.49 -16.41
C ARG A 115 -7.76 -8.63 -15.31
N VAL A 116 -8.99 -8.14 -15.52
CA VAL A 116 -9.95 -7.98 -14.43
C VAL A 116 -9.74 -9.16 -13.50
N ASP A 117 -9.43 -8.92 -12.22
CA ASP A 117 -9.10 -9.98 -11.27
C ASP A 117 -10.22 -11.02 -11.32
N THR A 118 -9.95 -12.19 -11.90
CA THR A 118 -10.99 -13.20 -12.21
C THR A 118 -11.68 -13.72 -10.95
N LYS A 119 -11.13 -13.39 -9.78
CA LYS A 119 -11.73 -13.66 -8.48
C LYS A 119 -12.84 -12.68 -8.10
N LEU A 120 -12.78 -11.41 -8.51
CA LEU A 120 -13.79 -10.41 -8.15
C LEU A 120 -15.02 -10.54 -9.06
N LEU A 121 -16.13 -10.98 -8.48
CA LEU A 121 -17.41 -11.09 -9.16
C LEU A 121 -18.15 -9.75 -9.16
N SER A 122 -19.02 -9.54 -10.15
CA SER A 122 -19.95 -8.41 -10.18
C SER A 122 -20.72 -8.30 -8.85
N PRO A 123 -20.95 -7.07 -8.36
CA PRO A 123 -21.66 -6.87 -7.10
C PRO A 123 -23.11 -7.33 -7.21
N VAL A 124 -23.72 -7.55 -6.05
CA VAL A 124 -25.18 -7.78 -5.95
C VAL A 124 -25.78 -6.79 -4.98
N TYR A 125 -27.07 -6.50 -5.18
CA TYR A 125 -27.79 -5.59 -4.30
C TYR A 125 -28.23 -6.30 -3.03
N GLY A 126 -27.96 -5.68 -1.89
CA GLY A 126 -28.42 -6.14 -0.58
C GLY A 126 -29.88 -5.81 -0.31
N GLY A 127 -30.39 -6.35 0.79
CA GLY A 127 -31.77 -6.17 1.25
C GLY A 127 -31.91 -5.18 2.40
N LYS A 128 -33.08 -5.19 3.04
CA LYS A 128 -33.40 -4.27 4.16
C LYS A 128 -32.61 -4.54 5.44
N SER A 129 -32.19 -5.79 5.67
CA SER A 129 -31.40 -6.20 6.84
C SER A 129 -30.04 -6.77 6.43
N ARG A 130 -29.12 -6.89 7.40
CA ARG A 130 -27.84 -7.59 7.20
C ARG A 130 -28.08 -9.03 6.75
N GLN A 131 -29.00 -9.73 7.41
CA GLN A 131 -29.34 -11.12 7.10
C GLN A 131 -29.91 -11.25 5.69
N ASN A 132 -30.86 -10.39 5.29
CA ASN A 132 -31.41 -10.41 3.93
C ASN A 132 -30.32 -10.13 2.87
N SER A 133 -29.41 -9.21 3.16
CA SER A 133 -28.26 -8.94 2.28
C SER A 133 -27.36 -10.17 2.12
N VAL A 134 -27.05 -10.88 3.21
CA VAL A 134 -26.27 -12.12 3.14
C VAL A 134 -27.02 -13.20 2.35
N LYS A 135 -28.33 -13.39 2.59
CA LYS A 135 -29.17 -14.32 1.82
C LYS A 135 -29.08 -14.07 0.32
N LEU A 136 -29.29 -12.83 -0.13
CA LEU A 136 -29.18 -12.47 -1.56
C LEU A 136 -27.77 -12.71 -2.10
N GLY A 137 -26.74 -12.42 -1.30
CA GLY A 137 -25.36 -12.77 -1.61
C GLY A 137 -25.15 -14.26 -1.83
N LEU A 138 -25.65 -15.10 -0.91
CA LEU A 138 -25.55 -16.57 -0.99
C LEU A 138 -26.32 -17.13 -2.19
N GLU A 139 -27.55 -16.64 -2.43
CA GLU A 139 -28.36 -17.04 -3.57
C GLU A 139 -27.65 -16.75 -4.90
N SER A 140 -26.90 -15.65 -4.97
CA SER A 140 -26.13 -15.27 -6.15
C SER A 140 -24.93 -16.16 -6.44
N LEU A 141 -24.46 -16.92 -5.44
CA LEU A 141 -23.36 -17.89 -5.58
C LEU A 141 -23.83 -19.30 -5.95
N GLN A 142 -25.14 -19.56 -6.07
CA GLN A 142 -25.67 -20.90 -6.36
C GLN A 142 -25.11 -21.53 -7.64
N LYS A 143 -24.85 -20.71 -8.69
CA LYS A 143 -24.24 -21.21 -9.93
C LYS A 143 -22.78 -21.63 -9.76
N ILE A 144 -22.05 -20.95 -8.88
CA ILE A 144 -20.65 -21.28 -8.55
C ILE A 144 -20.61 -22.50 -7.63
N ASN A 145 -21.61 -22.62 -6.74
CA ASN A 145 -21.76 -23.69 -5.76
C ASN A 145 -20.44 -23.99 -5.02
N PRO A 146 -19.86 -23.00 -4.31
CA PRO A 146 -18.64 -23.22 -3.54
C PRO A 146 -18.90 -24.22 -2.40
N ASP A 147 -17.85 -24.89 -1.92
CA ASP A 147 -17.96 -25.78 -0.76
C ASP A 147 -18.14 -24.96 0.52
N PHE A 148 -17.37 -23.87 0.63
CA PHE A 148 -17.39 -22.98 1.79
C PHE A 148 -17.62 -21.53 1.36
N VAL A 149 -18.25 -20.78 2.26
CA VAL A 149 -18.48 -19.35 2.09
C VAL A 149 -17.98 -18.57 3.31
N VAL A 150 -17.25 -17.50 3.05
CA VAL A 150 -16.77 -16.55 4.04
C VAL A 150 -17.68 -15.33 4.04
N ILE A 151 -18.28 -14.98 5.16
CA ILE A 151 -19.05 -13.75 5.35
C ILE A 151 -18.18 -12.73 6.10
N HIS A 152 -17.93 -11.58 5.50
CA HIS A 152 -17.11 -10.53 6.08
C HIS A 152 -17.82 -9.17 6.07
N ASP A 153 -17.66 -8.40 7.14
CA ASP A 153 -18.24 -7.06 7.22
C ASP A 153 -17.29 -6.08 6.54
N ALA A 154 -17.80 -5.22 5.64
CA ALA A 154 -16.97 -4.24 4.93
C ALA A 154 -16.20 -3.28 5.87
N CYS A 155 -16.77 -2.99 7.04
CA CYS A 155 -16.18 -2.10 8.03
C CYS A 155 -15.17 -2.79 8.97
N ARG A 156 -14.54 -3.91 8.56
CA ARG A 156 -13.41 -4.53 9.28
C ARG A 156 -12.16 -4.54 8.40
N PRO A 157 -11.52 -3.38 8.17
CA PRO A 157 -10.42 -3.25 7.19
C PRO A 157 -9.12 -3.97 7.63
N PHE A 158 -9.04 -4.38 8.90
CA PHE A 158 -7.83 -4.91 9.54
C PHE A 158 -7.70 -6.43 9.53
N VAL A 159 -8.57 -7.14 8.83
CA VAL A 159 -8.49 -8.61 8.75
C VAL A 159 -7.12 -9.07 8.23
N SER A 160 -6.47 -9.97 8.99
CA SER A 160 -5.18 -10.54 8.60
C SER A 160 -5.33 -11.77 7.70
N ASN A 161 -4.30 -12.02 6.88
CA ASN A 161 -4.22 -13.28 6.10
C ASN A 161 -4.12 -14.49 7.03
N THR A 162 -3.47 -14.35 8.19
CA THR A 162 -3.38 -15.42 9.19
C THR A 162 -4.76 -15.82 9.69
N LEU A 163 -5.62 -14.86 10.01
CA LEU A 163 -6.98 -15.11 10.46
C LEU A 163 -7.78 -15.87 9.40
N ILE A 164 -7.77 -15.40 8.15
CA ILE A 164 -8.48 -16.05 7.03
C ILE A 164 -7.95 -17.48 6.80
N ASN A 165 -6.63 -17.66 6.82
CA ASN A 165 -5.99 -18.98 6.63
C ASN A 165 -6.39 -19.96 7.74
N ASN A 166 -6.47 -19.50 8.99
CA ASN A 166 -6.84 -20.34 10.13
C ASN A 166 -8.31 -20.78 10.03
N LEU A 167 -9.21 -19.88 9.61
CA LEU A 167 -10.61 -20.19 9.35
C LEU A 167 -10.75 -21.26 8.25
N ALA A 168 -10.08 -21.06 7.12
CA ALA A 168 -10.11 -22.00 5.99
C ALA A 168 -9.56 -23.39 6.38
N ARG A 169 -8.39 -23.43 7.03
CA ARG A 169 -7.80 -24.70 7.51
C ARG A 169 -8.69 -25.41 8.51
N SER A 170 -9.31 -24.67 9.44
CA SER A 170 -10.22 -25.25 10.43
C SER A 170 -11.44 -25.89 9.76
N MET A 171 -12.05 -25.23 8.78
CA MET A 171 -13.16 -25.80 8.00
C MET A 171 -12.76 -26.99 7.14
N ILE A 172 -11.58 -26.97 6.52
CA ILE A 172 -11.10 -28.04 5.64
C ILE A 172 -10.76 -29.31 6.44
N ASN A 173 -10.11 -29.15 7.59
CA ASN A 173 -9.55 -30.27 8.35
C ASN A 173 -10.55 -30.89 9.33
N ASN A 174 -11.70 -30.26 9.56
CA ASN A 174 -12.67 -30.70 10.57
C ASN A 174 -14.09 -30.74 9.99
N GLN A 175 -14.93 -31.60 10.56
CA GLN A 175 -16.36 -31.64 10.26
C GLN A 175 -17.11 -30.55 11.07
N HIS A 176 -16.84 -29.28 10.74
CA HIS A 176 -17.55 -28.14 11.30
C HIS A 176 -18.57 -27.59 10.29
N THR A 177 -19.72 -27.13 10.78
CA THR A 177 -20.68 -26.42 9.95
C THR A 177 -20.25 -24.97 9.75
N GLY A 178 -19.60 -24.39 10.76
CA GLY A 178 -18.98 -23.06 10.67
C GLY A 178 -17.87 -22.84 11.67
N VAL A 179 -16.98 -21.90 11.36
CA VAL A 179 -15.90 -21.44 12.23
C VAL A 179 -15.95 -19.92 12.28
N VAL A 180 -15.92 -19.37 13.49
CA VAL A 180 -15.97 -17.92 13.71
C VAL A 180 -14.82 -17.45 14.61
N PRO A 181 -14.17 -16.33 14.28
CA PRO A 181 -13.15 -15.75 15.13
C PRO A 181 -13.79 -15.03 16.32
N ALA A 182 -13.17 -15.17 17.49
CA ALA A 182 -13.67 -14.57 18.72
C ALA A 182 -12.52 -14.10 19.62
N ILE A 183 -12.72 -12.98 20.29
CA ILE A 183 -11.79 -12.46 21.32
C ILE A 183 -12.41 -12.58 22.71
N GLU A 184 -11.55 -12.67 23.72
CA GLU A 184 -11.96 -12.70 25.12
C GLU A 184 -12.51 -11.33 25.55
N VAL A 185 -13.44 -11.37 26.48
CA VAL A 185 -14.01 -10.17 27.10
C VAL A 185 -13.21 -9.89 28.36
N GLU A 186 -12.44 -8.80 28.35
CA GLU A 186 -11.54 -8.42 29.45
C GLU A 186 -12.21 -7.50 30.47
N ASP A 187 -13.14 -6.66 30.02
CA ASP A 187 -13.88 -5.74 30.87
C ASP A 187 -14.98 -6.44 31.67
N THR A 188 -15.41 -5.83 32.78
CA THR A 188 -16.56 -6.33 33.54
C THR A 188 -17.82 -6.05 32.73
N ILE A 189 -18.64 -7.07 32.47
CA ILE A 189 -19.88 -6.93 31.71
C ILE A 189 -21.07 -6.95 32.66
N SER A 190 -21.91 -5.94 32.56
CA SER A 190 -23.16 -5.86 33.31
C SER A 190 -24.35 -5.72 32.38
N LEU A 191 -25.48 -6.33 32.77
CA LEU A 191 -26.78 -5.98 32.24
C LEU A 191 -27.19 -4.64 32.83
N VAL A 192 -27.56 -3.70 31.97
CA VAL A 192 -27.94 -2.34 32.35
C VAL A 192 -29.36 -2.10 31.85
N ASN A 193 -30.20 -1.57 32.73
CA ASN A 193 -31.52 -1.06 32.39
C ASN A 193 -31.54 0.45 32.66
N ASP A 194 -31.77 1.25 31.62
CA ASP A 194 -31.51 2.68 31.60
C ASP A 194 -30.08 3.02 32.07
N ASP A 195 -29.92 3.66 33.22
CA ASP A 195 -28.62 4.02 33.82
C ASP A 195 -28.26 3.16 35.05
N LEU A 196 -29.05 2.11 35.34
CA LEU A 196 -28.87 1.22 36.50
C LEU A 196 -28.28 -0.13 36.10
N ILE A 197 -27.21 -0.53 36.79
CA ILE A 197 -26.65 -1.88 36.69
C ILE A 197 -27.63 -2.86 37.35
N GLU A 198 -28.22 -3.75 36.57
CA GLU A 198 -29.15 -4.78 37.04
C GLU A 198 -28.39 -6.01 37.59
N SER A 199 -27.40 -6.48 36.85
CA SER A 199 -26.57 -7.62 37.25
C SER A 199 -25.24 -7.64 36.51
N THR A 200 -24.25 -8.34 37.06
CA THR A 200 -22.95 -8.58 36.41
C THR A 200 -22.90 -9.99 35.84
N ILE A 201 -22.51 -10.11 34.57
CA ILE A 201 -22.45 -11.38 33.84
C ILE A 201 -21.02 -11.96 33.98
N PRO A 202 -20.85 -13.22 34.42
CA PRO A 202 -19.55 -13.89 34.44
C PRO A 202 -18.93 -13.96 33.03
N ARG A 203 -17.77 -13.32 32.85
CA ARG A 203 -17.16 -13.08 31.53
C ARG A 203 -16.29 -14.22 31.02
N GLU A 204 -16.00 -15.24 31.83
CA GLU A 204 -15.05 -16.33 31.55
C GLU A 204 -15.43 -17.12 30.29
N ARG A 205 -16.74 -17.25 30.03
CA ARG A 205 -17.30 -17.92 28.84
C ARG A 205 -17.80 -16.96 27.77
N LEU A 206 -17.79 -15.64 28.03
CA LEU A 206 -18.19 -14.64 27.06
C LEU A 206 -17.10 -14.42 26.04
N ARG A 207 -17.49 -14.25 24.78
CA ARG A 207 -16.58 -13.97 23.68
C ARG A 207 -17.22 -12.94 22.75
N ALA A 208 -16.43 -11.96 22.31
CA ALA A 208 -16.86 -11.02 21.28
C ALA A 208 -16.56 -11.62 19.90
N ILE A 209 -17.61 -11.93 19.14
CA ILE A 209 -17.52 -12.55 17.82
C ILE A 209 -17.11 -11.52 16.76
N GLN A 210 -16.23 -11.93 15.86
CA GLN A 210 -15.74 -11.13 14.75
C GLN A 210 -16.14 -11.74 13.40
N THR A 211 -15.95 -10.97 12.33
CA THR A 211 -15.91 -11.48 10.96
C THR A 211 -14.48 -11.31 10.42
N PRO A 212 -14.01 -12.13 9.47
CA PRO A 212 -14.76 -13.06 8.63
C PRO A 212 -15.27 -14.30 9.37
N GLN A 213 -16.44 -14.80 8.99
CA GLN A 213 -17.01 -16.06 9.48
C GLN A 213 -17.10 -17.04 8.31
N ILE A 214 -16.67 -18.28 8.46
CA ILE A 214 -16.69 -19.27 7.37
C ILE A 214 -17.67 -20.39 7.68
N PHE A 215 -18.44 -20.82 6.67
CA PHE A 215 -19.45 -21.86 6.81
C PHE A 215 -19.48 -22.80 5.61
N ASN A 216 -20.07 -23.98 5.80
CA ASN A 216 -20.54 -24.79 4.68
C ASN A 216 -21.60 -24.01 3.90
N PHE A 217 -21.37 -23.83 2.60
CA PHE A 217 -22.22 -22.97 1.76
C PHE A 217 -23.68 -23.45 1.70
N LYS A 218 -23.88 -24.75 1.43
CA LYS A 218 -25.21 -25.33 1.26
C LYS A 218 -26.01 -25.29 2.56
N GLU A 219 -25.36 -25.60 3.69
CA GLU A 219 -26.01 -25.50 5.00
C GLU A 219 -26.39 -24.05 5.30
N LEU A 220 -25.46 -23.10 5.19
CA LEU A 220 -25.74 -21.69 5.49
C LEU A 220 -26.88 -21.14 4.62
N LEU A 221 -26.87 -21.39 3.31
CA LEU A 221 -27.94 -20.96 2.41
C LEU A 221 -29.30 -21.56 2.78
N SER A 222 -29.35 -22.82 3.21
CA SER A 222 -30.61 -23.46 3.59
C SER A 222 -31.28 -22.78 4.80
N TYR A 223 -30.49 -22.31 5.77
CA TYR A 223 -31.01 -21.67 6.98
C TYR A 223 -31.33 -20.19 6.80
N HIS A 224 -30.66 -19.49 5.89
CA HIS A 224 -31.02 -18.12 5.51
C HIS A 224 -32.38 -18.00 4.80
N ARG A 225 -33.02 -19.12 4.45
CA ARG A 225 -34.41 -19.13 3.96
C ARG A 225 -35.45 -18.95 5.08
N SER A 226 -35.04 -18.97 6.35
CA SER A 226 -35.89 -18.67 7.51
C SER A 226 -36.29 -17.19 7.60
N ASN A 227 -37.43 -16.90 8.24
CA ASN A 227 -37.98 -15.54 8.42
C ASN A 227 -37.57 -14.87 9.74
N LYS A 228 -36.88 -15.56 10.66
CA LYS A 228 -36.40 -15.01 11.94
C LYS A 228 -35.11 -14.20 11.72
N GLU A 229 -35.02 -13.00 12.29
CA GLU A 229 -33.85 -12.11 12.18
C GLU A 229 -32.80 -12.41 13.28
N PHE A 230 -31.53 -12.39 12.88
CA PHE A 230 -30.35 -12.66 13.71
C PHE A 230 -29.29 -11.58 13.51
N THR A 231 -28.45 -11.37 14.53
CA THR A 231 -27.42 -10.32 14.51
C THR A 231 -26.19 -10.70 13.69
N ASP A 232 -25.91 -12.00 13.56
CA ASP A 232 -24.84 -12.56 12.74
C ASP A 232 -25.18 -13.97 12.21
N ASP A 233 -24.29 -14.54 11.41
CA ASP A 233 -24.52 -15.85 10.79
C ASP A 233 -24.29 -17.01 11.79
N SER A 234 -23.47 -16.80 12.82
CA SER A 234 -23.24 -17.81 13.84
C SER A 234 -24.50 -18.06 14.70
N SER A 235 -25.19 -17.01 15.13
CA SER A 235 -26.42 -17.10 15.92
C SER A 235 -27.56 -17.78 15.14
N LEU A 236 -27.69 -17.50 13.83
CA LEU A 236 -28.61 -18.22 12.94
C LEU A 236 -28.34 -19.73 12.95
N MET A 237 -27.08 -20.14 12.85
CA MET A 237 -26.71 -21.55 12.79
C MET A 237 -26.87 -22.26 14.15
N VAL A 238 -26.57 -21.56 15.25
CA VAL A 238 -26.75 -22.08 16.62
C VAL A 238 -28.23 -22.31 16.93
N GLU A 239 -29.13 -21.42 16.52
CA GLU A 239 -30.58 -21.62 16.66
C GLU A 239 -31.03 -22.95 16.03
N HIS A 240 -30.46 -23.29 14.88
CA HIS A 240 -30.74 -24.54 14.16
C HIS A 240 -29.89 -25.73 14.63
N LYS A 241 -29.30 -25.63 15.83
CA LYS A 241 -28.51 -26.68 16.51
C LYS A 241 -27.30 -27.17 15.68
N LYS A 242 -26.71 -26.28 14.87
CA LYS A 242 -25.52 -26.59 14.08
C LYS A 242 -24.23 -26.31 14.84
N ARG A 243 -23.20 -27.09 14.49
CA ARG A 243 -21.89 -27.01 15.13
C ARG A 243 -21.08 -25.86 14.53
N VAL A 244 -21.20 -24.69 15.17
CA VAL A 244 -20.31 -23.55 14.94
C VAL A 244 -19.25 -23.54 16.03
N VAL A 245 -17.98 -23.53 15.64
CA VAL A 245 -16.86 -23.48 16.58
C VAL A 245 -16.18 -22.12 16.56
N VAL A 246 -15.56 -21.76 17.68
CA VAL A 246 -14.77 -20.53 17.79
C VAL A 246 -13.30 -20.81 17.47
N THR A 247 -12.64 -19.85 16.85
CA THR A 247 -11.17 -19.78 16.77
C THR A 247 -10.70 -18.45 17.34
N ARG A 248 -9.39 -18.33 17.60
CA ARG A 248 -8.80 -17.10 18.14
C ARG A 248 -8.94 -15.95 17.14
N GLY A 249 -9.63 -14.89 17.56
CA GLY A 249 -9.73 -13.62 16.84
C GLY A 249 -8.55 -12.68 17.13
N GLU A 250 -8.64 -11.45 16.61
CA GLU A 250 -7.57 -10.46 16.68
C GLU A 250 -8.14 -9.13 17.19
N LYS A 251 -7.56 -8.53 18.25
CA LYS A 251 -8.05 -7.25 18.78
C LYS A 251 -8.04 -6.13 17.72
N ILE A 252 -7.02 -6.11 16.87
CA ILE A 252 -6.90 -5.13 15.77
C ILE A 252 -7.98 -5.31 14.70
N ASN A 253 -8.63 -6.48 14.60
CA ASN A 253 -9.73 -6.73 13.67
C ASN A 253 -11.08 -6.20 14.20
N PHE A 254 -11.08 -5.01 14.80
CA PHE A 254 -12.29 -4.35 15.28
C PHE A 254 -13.14 -3.82 14.11
N LYS A 255 -14.44 -3.61 14.37
CA LYS A 255 -15.38 -3.12 13.37
C LYS A 255 -15.56 -1.62 13.53
N LEU A 256 -15.37 -0.87 12.44
CA LEU A 256 -15.61 0.57 12.42
C LEU A 256 -17.10 0.86 12.59
N THR A 257 -17.46 1.31 13.79
CA THR A 257 -18.84 1.52 14.22
C THR A 257 -19.09 2.96 14.65
N THR A 258 -18.14 3.58 15.36
CA THR A 258 -18.20 4.96 15.86
C THR A 258 -17.16 5.86 15.19
N LYS A 259 -17.13 7.15 15.57
CA LYS A 259 -16.11 8.10 15.08
C LYS A 259 -14.74 7.81 15.70
N GLU A 260 -14.71 7.36 16.94
CA GLU A 260 -13.51 6.97 17.68
C GLU A 260 -12.83 5.78 17.00
N ASP A 261 -13.60 4.79 16.54
CA ASP A 261 -13.07 3.67 15.76
C ASP A 261 -12.36 4.14 14.48
N ILE A 262 -12.92 5.14 13.79
CA ILE A 262 -12.35 5.70 12.56
C ILE A 262 -11.04 6.45 12.88
N ASN A 263 -11.00 7.22 13.96
CA ASN A 263 -9.79 7.92 14.39
C ASN A 263 -8.69 6.93 14.79
N MET A 264 -9.04 5.87 15.52
CA MET A 264 -8.10 4.80 15.85
C MET A 264 -7.60 4.11 14.58
N ALA A 265 -8.48 3.85 13.62
CA ALA A 265 -8.11 3.22 12.36
C ALA A 265 -7.12 4.09 11.56
N LYS A 266 -7.32 5.42 11.54
CA LYS A 266 -6.40 6.37 10.91
C LYS A 266 -5.02 6.31 11.55
N LEU A 267 -4.92 6.29 12.88
CA LEU A 267 -3.64 6.14 13.56
C LEU A 267 -2.92 4.83 13.23
N LEU A 268 -3.66 3.75 12.94
CA LEU A 268 -3.09 2.44 12.60
C LEU A 268 -2.66 2.31 11.13
N LEU A 269 -3.22 3.09 10.20
CA LEU A 269 -3.00 2.93 8.76
C LEU A 269 -2.38 4.13 8.06
N ASP A 270 -2.50 5.32 8.64
CA ASP A 270 -2.02 6.53 7.99
C ASP A 270 -0.49 6.49 7.93
N GLU A 271 0.04 6.47 6.71
CA GLU A 271 1.45 6.66 6.47
C GLU A 271 1.94 7.97 7.06
N PRO A 272 3.24 8.05 7.46
CA PRO A 272 3.78 9.26 8.06
C PRO A 272 3.55 10.46 7.14
N LYS A 273 2.92 11.50 7.69
CA LYS A 273 2.62 12.76 6.97
C LYS A 273 3.89 13.40 6.43
N TYR A 274 5.02 13.23 7.11
CA TYR A 274 6.31 13.73 6.70
C TYR A 274 7.33 12.60 6.68
N ARG A 275 8.22 12.61 5.68
CA ARG A 275 9.36 11.70 5.61
C ARG A 275 10.63 12.50 5.38
N VAL A 276 11.69 12.14 6.10
CA VAL A 276 13.01 12.77 5.94
C VAL A 276 13.92 11.81 5.18
N GLY A 277 14.78 12.35 4.33
CA GLY A 277 15.83 11.58 3.70
C GLY A 277 17.09 12.41 3.53
N THR A 278 18.22 11.71 3.50
CA THR A 278 19.55 12.28 3.34
C THR A 278 20.24 11.57 2.19
N GLY A 279 21.02 12.30 1.41
CA GLY A 279 21.87 11.74 0.37
C GLY A 279 23.26 12.33 0.45
N TYR A 280 24.24 11.52 0.05
CA TYR A 280 25.65 11.84 0.13
C TYR A 280 26.31 11.24 -1.10
N ASP A 281 27.00 12.06 -1.88
CA ASP A 281 27.72 11.59 -3.05
C ASP A 281 29.07 12.30 -3.18
N ILE A 282 30.03 11.60 -3.78
CA ILE A 282 31.40 12.08 -3.97
C ILE A 282 31.91 11.67 -5.34
N HIS A 283 32.35 12.67 -6.12
CA HIS A 283 32.93 12.45 -7.43
C HIS A 283 34.39 12.90 -7.47
N ARG A 284 35.21 12.20 -8.26
CA ARG A 284 36.63 12.50 -8.45
C ARG A 284 36.81 13.55 -9.54
N PHE A 285 37.77 14.46 -9.34
CA PHE A 285 38.26 15.34 -10.40
C PHE A 285 39.39 14.69 -11.21
N ILE A 286 39.36 14.91 -12.52
CA ILE A 286 40.42 14.52 -13.45
C ILE A 286 40.85 15.72 -14.30
N LYS A 287 42.08 15.72 -14.81
CA LYS A 287 42.58 16.80 -15.67
C LYS A 287 41.81 16.82 -16.98
N ALA A 288 41.36 18.00 -17.41
CA ALA A 288 40.71 18.17 -18.71
C ALA A 288 41.67 17.78 -19.84
N GLN A 289 41.23 16.92 -20.75
CA GLN A 289 42.05 16.47 -21.88
C GLN A 289 42.00 17.51 -23.02
N GLY A 290 43.00 18.40 -23.06
CA GLY A 290 43.32 19.18 -24.26
C GLY A 290 42.35 20.28 -24.68
N LYS A 291 41.38 20.69 -23.83
CA LYS A 291 40.49 21.82 -24.09
C LYS A 291 41.00 23.10 -23.41
N ALA A 292 40.85 24.24 -24.09
CA ALA A 292 41.23 25.55 -23.54
C ALA A 292 40.32 26.02 -22.39
N LYS A 293 39.09 25.47 -22.29
CA LYS A 293 38.13 25.67 -21.19
C LYS A 293 37.31 24.39 -20.99
N SER A 294 37.15 23.95 -19.74
CA SER A 294 36.30 22.82 -19.35
C SER A 294 35.13 23.32 -18.49
N PHE A 295 34.07 22.51 -18.40
CA PHE A 295 32.89 22.80 -17.62
C PHE A 295 32.50 21.57 -16.80
N ILE A 296 32.16 21.80 -15.54
CA ILE A 296 31.53 20.79 -14.68
C ILE A 296 30.08 21.17 -14.46
N LYS A 297 29.20 20.18 -14.28
CA LYS A 297 27.79 20.42 -13.95
C LYS A 297 27.53 20.15 -12.49
N ILE A 298 26.95 21.13 -11.80
CA ILE A 298 26.56 21.03 -10.38
C ILE A 298 25.17 21.63 -10.22
N CYS A 299 24.24 20.88 -9.60
CA CYS A 299 22.84 21.28 -9.45
C CYS A 299 22.17 21.71 -10.78
N GLY A 300 22.52 21.05 -11.89
CA GLY A 300 22.04 21.32 -13.24
C GLY A 300 22.67 22.53 -13.93
N VAL A 301 23.63 23.22 -13.30
CA VAL A 301 24.27 24.43 -13.81
C VAL A 301 25.69 24.11 -14.25
N GLU A 302 26.07 24.56 -15.44
CA GLU A 302 27.45 24.48 -15.95
C GLU A 302 28.32 25.55 -15.28
N ILE A 303 29.48 25.13 -14.78
CA ILE A 303 30.48 25.97 -14.12
C ILE A 303 31.79 25.79 -14.86
N GLU A 304 32.36 26.90 -15.34
CA GLU A 304 33.70 26.88 -15.95
C GLU A 304 34.73 26.47 -14.89
N TYR A 305 35.52 25.43 -15.20
CA TYR A 305 36.52 24.90 -14.30
C TYR A 305 37.64 24.17 -15.07
N ASP A 306 38.85 24.16 -14.52
CA ASP A 306 40.04 23.61 -15.20
C ASP A 306 40.11 22.07 -15.16
N MET A 307 39.23 21.44 -14.38
CA MET A 307 39.14 19.99 -14.23
C MET A 307 37.80 19.48 -14.79
N GLU A 308 37.74 18.18 -15.02
CA GLU A 308 36.52 17.44 -15.37
C GLU A 308 36.14 16.51 -14.21
N ILE A 309 34.88 16.05 -14.19
CA ILE A 309 34.40 15.06 -13.22
C ILE A 309 34.46 13.67 -13.85
N GLU A 310 35.11 12.73 -13.17
CA GLU A 310 35.06 11.31 -13.54
C GLU A 310 33.72 10.72 -13.11
N ALA A 311 32.81 10.50 -14.06
CA ALA A 311 31.52 9.89 -13.82
C ALA A 311 31.03 9.08 -15.03
N HIS A 312 30.11 8.15 -14.78
CA HIS A 312 29.42 7.42 -15.84
C HIS A 312 28.33 8.28 -16.52
N SER A 313 27.74 9.26 -15.83
CA SER A 313 26.74 10.21 -16.34
C SER A 313 27.36 11.61 -16.57
N ASP A 314 26.56 12.67 -16.60
CA ASP A 314 27.06 14.06 -16.68
C ASP A 314 27.74 14.60 -15.40
N GLY A 315 27.94 13.74 -14.40
CA GLY A 315 28.83 14.00 -13.26
C GLY A 315 28.28 14.92 -12.18
N ASP A 316 26.99 15.21 -12.17
CA ASP A 316 26.38 16.13 -11.20
C ASP A 316 26.18 15.49 -9.82
N VAL A 317 27.24 15.53 -9.01
CA VAL A 317 27.30 14.99 -7.65
C VAL A 317 26.18 15.53 -6.75
N ALA A 318 25.77 16.79 -6.95
CA ALA A 318 24.75 17.41 -6.10
C ALA A 318 23.36 16.89 -6.45
N ILE A 319 23.04 16.69 -7.73
CA ILE A 319 21.78 16.09 -8.13
C ILE A 319 21.69 14.64 -7.69
N HIS A 320 22.77 13.87 -7.80
CA HIS A 320 22.81 12.49 -7.29
C HIS A 320 22.50 12.44 -5.78
N ALA A 321 23.14 13.29 -4.97
CA ALA A 321 22.83 13.38 -3.55
C ALA A 321 21.36 13.76 -3.28
N VAL A 322 20.76 14.65 -4.08
CA VAL A 322 19.32 15.00 -3.95
C VAL A 322 18.43 13.81 -4.31
N VAL A 323 18.76 13.07 -5.37
CA VAL A 323 18.03 11.87 -5.79
C VAL A 323 18.05 10.83 -4.67
N ASP A 324 19.22 10.55 -4.09
CA ASP A 324 19.35 9.64 -2.95
C ASP A 324 18.57 10.10 -1.73
N ALA A 325 18.58 11.41 -1.42
CA ALA A 325 17.79 11.95 -0.33
C ALA A 325 16.28 11.69 -0.54
N ILE A 326 15.77 11.90 -1.75
CA ILE A 326 14.35 11.67 -2.08
C ILE A 326 14.02 10.16 -2.05
N LEU A 327 14.84 9.33 -2.70
CA LEU A 327 14.62 7.88 -2.73
C LEU A 327 14.73 7.27 -1.33
N GLY A 328 15.67 7.73 -0.52
CA GLY A 328 15.84 7.37 0.88
C GLY A 328 14.61 7.72 1.72
N ALA A 329 14.10 8.96 1.60
CA ALA A 329 12.86 9.37 2.28
C ALA A 329 11.66 8.48 1.90
N LEU A 330 11.61 7.98 0.66
CA LEU A 330 10.55 7.09 0.16
C LEU A 330 10.73 5.61 0.54
N GLY A 331 11.88 5.23 1.10
CA GLY A 331 12.26 3.83 1.29
C GLY A 331 12.42 3.08 -0.03
N CYS A 332 12.92 3.75 -1.07
CA CYS A 332 13.10 3.22 -2.42
C CYS A 332 14.54 2.80 -2.73
N GLY A 333 15.44 2.71 -1.74
CA GLY A 333 16.86 2.50 -1.99
C GLY A 333 17.56 3.79 -2.46
N ASP A 334 18.57 3.63 -3.31
CA ASP A 334 19.45 4.69 -3.81
C ASP A 334 19.48 4.73 -5.35
N ILE A 335 20.13 5.74 -5.93
CA ILE A 335 20.25 5.96 -7.36
C ILE A 335 20.85 4.75 -8.08
N GLY A 336 21.81 4.05 -7.47
CA GLY A 336 22.47 2.88 -8.05
C GLY A 336 21.54 1.67 -8.17
N ALA A 337 20.56 1.52 -7.27
CA ALA A 337 19.54 0.50 -7.35
C ALA A 337 18.56 0.70 -8.53
N HIS A 338 18.34 1.95 -8.96
CA HIS A 338 17.47 2.28 -10.10
C HIS A 338 18.23 2.47 -11.41
N PHE A 339 19.47 2.94 -11.35
CA PHE A 339 20.33 3.24 -12.49
C PHE A 339 21.71 2.61 -12.32
N PRO A 340 21.83 1.26 -12.44
CA PRO A 340 23.11 0.61 -12.20
C PRO A 340 24.18 1.05 -13.22
N PRO A 341 25.40 1.41 -12.78
CA PRO A 341 26.43 1.98 -13.65
C PRO A 341 26.96 0.98 -14.70
N SER A 342 26.67 -0.31 -14.55
CA SER A 342 27.03 -1.35 -15.51
C SER A 342 26.25 -1.28 -16.83
N PHE A 343 25.16 -0.49 -16.91
CA PHE A 343 24.34 -0.38 -18.12
C PHE A 343 24.76 0.81 -19.00
N PRO A 344 25.12 0.57 -20.28
CA PRO A 344 25.61 1.62 -21.17
C PRO A 344 24.61 2.76 -21.47
N GLU A 345 23.31 2.51 -21.31
CA GLU A 345 22.23 3.46 -21.62
C GLU A 345 22.17 4.69 -20.68
N TRP A 346 22.85 4.62 -19.54
CA TRP A 346 22.97 5.73 -18.59
C TRP A 346 24.19 6.61 -18.86
N LYS A 347 25.05 6.19 -19.78
CA LYS A 347 26.22 6.97 -20.18
C LYS A 347 25.79 8.30 -20.79
N ASP A 348 26.37 9.40 -20.33
CA ASP A 348 26.10 10.77 -20.80
C ASP A 348 24.64 11.27 -20.62
N ARG A 349 23.83 10.57 -19.82
CA ARG A 349 22.48 11.03 -19.46
C ARG A 349 22.55 12.30 -18.62
N ASN A 350 21.67 13.25 -18.92
CA ASN A 350 21.56 14.50 -18.18
C ASN A 350 20.94 14.26 -16.80
N SER A 351 21.53 14.84 -15.76
CA SER A 351 21.08 14.68 -14.37
C SER A 351 19.66 15.12 -14.07
N SER A 352 19.08 16.01 -14.90
CA SER A 352 17.64 16.32 -14.84
C SER A 352 16.76 15.08 -14.95
N HIS A 353 17.20 14.04 -15.67
CA HIS A 353 16.47 12.79 -15.81
C HIS A 353 16.34 12.04 -14.48
N PHE A 354 17.43 11.95 -13.71
CA PHE A 354 17.42 11.26 -12.42
C PHE A 354 16.58 12.03 -11.39
N LEU A 355 16.68 13.37 -11.38
CA LEU A 355 15.88 14.21 -10.50
C LEU A 355 14.38 14.13 -10.84
N ASP A 356 14.03 14.19 -12.13
CA ASP A 356 12.65 14.03 -12.60
C ASP A 356 12.10 12.64 -12.25
N PHE A 357 12.90 11.59 -12.37
CA PHE A 357 12.53 10.24 -11.91
C PHE A 357 12.21 10.23 -10.41
N ALA A 358 13.08 10.80 -9.56
CA ALA A 358 12.86 10.84 -8.12
C ALA A 358 11.60 11.66 -7.77
N ALA A 359 11.38 12.79 -8.44
CA ALA A 359 10.19 13.63 -8.26
C ALA A 359 8.90 12.88 -8.64
N LYS A 360 8.90 12.18 -9.78
CA LYS A 360 7.79 11.33 -10.21
C LYS A 360 7.54 10.19 -9.23
N LYS A 361 8.60 9.54 -8.73
CA LYS A 361 8.50 8.47 -7.74
C LYS A 361 7.87 8.95 -6.43
N ALA A 362 8.20 10.17 -6.00
CA ALA A 362 7.58 10.79 -4.83
C ALA A 362 6.07 10.97 -5.07
N LYS A 363 5.68 11.57 -6.20
CA LYS A 363 4.28 11.78 -6.58
C LYS A 363 3.49 10.47 -6.68
N GLU A 364 4.07 9.43 -7.31
CA GLU A 364 3.48 8.07 -7.39
C GLU A 364 3.18 7.49 -6.00
N LYS A 365 4.06 7.75 -5.02
CA LYS A 365 3.88 7.34 -3.63
C LYS A 365 3.02 8.31 -2.80
N GLY A 366 2.44 9.34 -3.41
CA GLY A 366 1.58 10.31 -2.73
C GLY A 366 2.35 11.35 -1.90
N TYR A 367 3.61 11.62 -2.24
CA TYR A 367 4.46 12.60 -1.56
C TYR A 367 4.92 13.72 -2.52
N SER A 368 5.12 14.90 -1.96
CA SER A 368 5.80 16.02 -2.62
C SER A 368 6.94 16.53 -1.75
N VAL A 369 7.92 17.21 -2.35
CA VAL A 369 9.02 17.83 -1.62
C VAL A 369 8.48 19.04 -0.86
N SER A 370 8.69 19.08 0.45
CA SER A 370 8.38 20.24 1.30
C SER A 370 9.49 21.27 1.21
N ASN A 371 10.71 20.86 1.51
CA ASN A 371 11.91 21.68 1.40
C ASN A 371 13.15 20.80 1.22
N LEU A 372 14.20 21.40 0.67
CA LEU A 372 15.46 20.77 0.34
C LEU A 372 16.63 21.66 0.73
N ASP A 373 17.63 21.08 1.39
CA ASP A 373 18.86 21.76 1.78
C ASP A 373 20.06 20.96 1.26
N ILE A 374 20.92 21.62 0.48
CA ILE A 374 22.10 21.03 -0.15
C ILE A 374 23.35 21.71 0.39
N THR A 375 24.40 20.95 0.65
CA THR A 375 25.74 21.45 0.96
C THR A 375 26.72 20.85 -0.03
N ILE A 376 27.31 21.71 -0.86
CA ILE A 376 28.41 21.35 -1.75
C ILE A 376 29.73 21.60 -1.00
N VAL A 377 30.62 20.62 -1.01
CA VAL A 377 31.91 20.69 -0.33
C VAL A 377 33.02 20.55 -1.37
N CYS A 378 33.74 21.65 -1.61
CA CYS A 378 34.86 21.72 -2.55
C CYS A 378 35.77 22.91 -2.19
N GLU A 379 37.06 22.79 -2.48
CA GLU A 379 37.99 23.94 -2.41
C GLU A 379 37.77 24.90 -3.58
N GLU A 380 37.63 24.35 -4.79
CA GLU A 380 37.28 25.05 -6.02
C GLU A 380 36.34 24.17 -6.88
N PRO A 381 35.54 24.74 -7.80
CA PRO A 381 35.35 26.16 -8.05
C PRO A 381 34.45 26.85 -7.02
N LYS A 382 34.55 28.18 -6.93
CA LYS A 382 33.64 28.98 -6.10
C LYS A 382 32.17 28.84 -6.54
N ILE A 383 31.35 28.23 -5.68
CA ILE A 383 29.92 27.96 -5.94
C ILE A 383 29.00 29.18 -5.77
N SER A 384 29.37 30.14 -4.92
CA SER A 384 28.49 31.26 -4.54
C SER A 384 27.84 32.04 -5.69
N PRO A 385 28.52 32.34 -6.82
CA PRO A 385 27.90 33.03 -7.96
C PRO A 385 26.76 32.26 -8.62
N TYR A 386 26.71 30.93 -8.48
CA TYR A 386 25.79 30.06 -9.20
C TYR A 386 24.56 29.64 -8.38
N LYS A 387 24.54 29.90 -7.06
CA LYS A 387 23.51 29.42 -6.13
C LYS A 387 22.07 29.74 -6.57
N VAL A 388 21.84 30.95 -7.11
CA VAL A 388 20.51 31.36 -7.58
C VAL A 388 20.05 30.52 -8.78
N ALA A 389 20.95 30.27 -9.74
CA ALA A 389 20.65 29.44 -10.90
C ALA A 389 20.40 27.98 -10.50
N MET A 390 21.21 27.46 -9.57
CA MET A 390 21.07 26.10 -9.03
C MET A 390 19.72 25.90 -8.34
N LYS A 391 19.34 26.83 -7.45
CA LYS A 391 18.03 26.82 -6.78
C LYS A 391 16.89 26.78 -7.81
N LYS A 392 16.95 27.62 -8.83
CA LYS A 392 15.92 27.72 -9.89
C LYS A 392 15.81 26.43 -10.72
N PHE A 393 16.94 25.79 -11.04
CA PHE A 393 16.94 24.53 -11.78
C PHE A 393 16.24 23.41 -10.97
N ILE A 394 16.63 23.27 -9.70
CA ILE A 394 16.08 22.24 -8.81
C ILE A 394 14.60 22.49 -8.54
N SER A 395 14.24 23.72 -8.18
CA SER A 395 12.86 24.08 -7.84
C SER A 395 11.91 23.86 -9.03
N LYS A 396 12.36 24.17 -10.25
CA LYS A 396 11.62 23.89 -11.47
C LYS A 396 11.40 22.39 -11.68
N THR A 397 12.43 21.57 -11.47
CA THR A 397 12.35 20.11 -11.69
C THR A 397 11.50 19.43 -10.62
N LEU A 398 11.56 19.90 -9.37
CA LEU A 398 10.77 19.38 -8.26
C LEU A 398 9.37 19.99 -8.17
N GLU A 399 9.05 20.99 -9.01
CA GLU A 399 7.79 21.75 -8.99
C GLU A 399 7.46 22.38 -7.63
N ILE A 400 8.47 22.99 -7.00
CA ILE A 400 8.34 23.70 -5.72
C ILE A 400 8.82 25.15 -5.85
N ASP A 401 8.43 26.00 -4.90
CA ASP A 401 8.98 27.35 -4.83
C ASP A 401 10.49 27.29 -4.52
N SER A 402 11.26 28.14 -5.21
CA SER A 402 12.68 28.29 -4.99
C SER A 402 13.05 28.76 -3.58
N GLU A 403 12.12 29.37 -2.83
CA GLU A 403 12.32 29.70 -1.41
C GLU A 403 12.50 28.46 -0.54
N PHE A 404 11.93 27.31 -0.93
CA PHE A 404 12.05 26.04 -0.22
C PHE A 404 13.28 25.21 -0.61
N VAL A 405 14.13 25.73 -1.51
CA VAL A 405 15.40 25.12 -1.90
C VAL A 405 16.55 25.97 -1.38
N ASN A 406 17.46 25.37 -0.62
CA ASN A 406 18.66 26.04 -0.14
C ASN A 406 19.93 25.33 -0.67
N VAL A 407 20.89 26.12 -1.16
CA VAL A 407 22.18 25.62 -1.65
C VAL A 407 23.30 26.31 -0.89
N LYS A 408 24.01 25.54 -0.08
CA LYS A 408 25.18 25.95 0.69
C LYS A 408 26.44 25.43 0.01
N ALA A 409 27.55 26.10 0.29
CA ALA A 409 28.86 25.65 -0.13
C ALA A 409 29.86 25.93 0.97
N THR A 410 30.81 25.02 1.17
CA THR A 410 31.91 25.18 2.13
C THR A 410 33.17 24.50 1.60
N THR A 411 34.31 24.99 2.06
CA THR A 411 35.62 24.36 1.91
C THR A 411 35.85 23.34 3.02
N THR A 412 36.93 22.57 2.90
CA THR A 412 37.44 21.67 3.95
C THR A 412 38.70 22.22 4.60
N GLU A 413 39.00 23.51 4.41
CA GLU A 413 40.22 24.17 4.88
C GLU A 413 41.49 23.41 4.47
N LYS A 414 41.52 22.90 3.22
CA LYS A 414 42.62 22.09 2.67
C LYS A 414 42.88 20.76 3.40
N LEU A 415 41.92 20.27 4.19
CA LEU A 415 42.00 18.97 4.87
C LEU A 415 41.33 17.85 4.07
N GLY A 416 41.94 16.65 4.10
CA GLY A 416 41.39 15.46 3.43
C GLY A 416 41.51 15.48 1.89
N SER A 417 40.86 14.53 1.23
CA SER A 417 40.90 14.40 -0.24
C SER A 417 40.25 15.59 -0.96
N ILE A 418 39.10 16.05 -0.46
CA ILE A 418 38.43 17.25 -0.97
C ILE A 418 39.32 18.49 -0.79
N GLY A 419 39.99 18.61 0.36
CA GLY A 419 40.93 19.70 0.64
C GLY A 419 42.19 19.70 -0.22
N ARG A 420 42.58 18.54 -0.75
CA ARG A 420 43.65 18.40 -1.76
C ARG A 420 43.14 18.57 -3.19
N ASN A 421 41.88 18.97 -3.36
CA ASN A 421 41.24 19.18 -4.64
C ASN A 421 41.19 17.90 -5.52
N GLU A 422 41.08 16.73 -4.88
CA GLU A 422 40.98 15.43 -5.57
C GLU A 422 39.55 15.15 -6.08
N GLY A 423 38.56 15.91 -5.63
CA GLY A 423 37.16 15.71 -5.96
C GLY A 423 36.24 16.74 -5.33
N ILE A 424 34.94 16.49 -5.51
CA ILE A 424 33.83 17.31 -5.01
C ILE A 424 32.82 16.39 -4.32
N LEU A 425 32.22 16.89 -3.25
CA LEU A 425 31.26 16.17 -2.44
C LEU A 425 29.97 16.98 -2.34
N ALA A 426 28.84 16.29 -2.29
CA ALA A 426 27.55 16.90 -1.98
C ALA A 426 26.82 16.11 -0.90
N HIS A 427 26.16 16.84 -0.01
CA HIS A 427 25.22 16.30 0.95
C HIS A 427 23.87 17.00 0.78
N ALA A 428 22.78 16.24 0.76
CA ALA A 428 21.43 16.76 0.64
C ALA A 428 20.54 16.22 1.75
N SER A 429 19.67 17.08 2.28
CA SER A 429 18.61 16.72 3.23
C SER A 429 17.27 17.18 2.67
N VAL A 430 16.31 16.27 2.57
CA VAL A 430 14.97 16.55 2.05
C VAL A 430 13.90 16.20 3.07
N LEU A 431 12.88 17.04 3.15
CA LEU A 431 11.63 16.72 3.82
C LEU A 431 10.56 16.53 2.75
N LEU A 432 9.94 15.36 2.72
CA LEU A 432 8.74 15.10 1.93
C LEU A 432 7.50 15.27 2.80
N TYR A 433 6.42 15.75 2.20
CA TYR A 433 5.10 15.78 2.84
C TYR A 433 4.10 15.00 2.01
N LYS A 434 3.14 14.35 2.70
CA LYS A 434 2.09 13.59 2.06
C LYS A 434 1.10 14.55 1.40
N ILE A 435 0.85 14.35 0.10
CA ILE A 435 -0.13 15.10 -0.67
C ILE A 435 -1.51 14.53 -0.28
N ALA A 436 -2.39 15.38 0.24
CA ALA A 436 -3.79 14.98 0.40
C ALA A 436 -4.39 14.72 -0.99
N PRO A 437 -5.17 13.64 -1.20
CA PRO A 437 -5.85 13.44 -2.47
C PRO A 437 -6.64 14.71 -2.81
N LEU A 438 -6.41 15.28 -3.98
CA LEU A 438 -7.27 16.33 -4.51
C LEU A 438 -8.66 15.70 -4.67
N HIS A 439 -9.56 16.00 -3.75
CA HIS A 439 -10.99 15.75 -3.95
C HIS A 439 -11.43 16.74 -5.02
N ASN A 440 -11.53 16.28 -6.27
CA ASN A 440 -12.25 16.98 -7.32
C ASN A 440 -13.75 16.79 -7.14
#